data_AF-T1A1V5-F1
#
_entry.id   AF-T1A1V5-F1
#
_cell.length_a   1.000
_cell.length_b   1.000
_cell.length_c   1.000
_cell.angle_alpha   90.00
_cell.angle_beta   90.00
_cell.angle_gamma   90.00
#
_symmetry.space_group_name_H-M   'P 1'
#
loop_
_entity.id
_entity.type
_entity.pdbx_description
1 polymer ?
#
loop_
_entity_poly.entity_id
_entity_poly.type
_entity_poly.pdbx_seq_one_letter_code
_entity_poly.pdbx_strand_id
1 'polypeptide(L)'
;AAPGIEAALPGGLLKAVRTEEERLQVHGELAREAQPVAELAPSGVAIYADALGGLEALAFECREARIPIHEAGVGPVGRPTVLRIATVKEPLHRAIFAFNVPVLPDAVGPGEEGQVRVFTSDVMYRLLEEYSEWRLAQEAALNAQRRIDWVQSGEVRGPAGIRIPGLEAG
;
A
#
# COMPACT_ATOMS: atom_id res chain seq x y z
N ALA A 1 -5.27 33.88 20.23
CA ALA A 1 -4.23 32.86 20.41
C ALA A 1 -4.64 31.98 21.58
N ALA A 2 -4.70 30.66 21.40
CA ALA A 2 -4.99 29.72 22.48
C ALA A 2 -3.67 29.30 23.16
N PRO A 3 -3.62 29.12 24.48
CA PRO A 3 -2.45 28.55 25.17
C PRO A 3 -2.30 27.05 24.85
N GLY A 4 -1.07 26.50 24.78
CA GLY A 4 -0.83 25.05 24.72
C GLY A 4 -0.80 24.41 23.32
N ILE A 5 -0.66 25.22 22.27
CA ILE A 5 -0.54 24.77 20.87
C ILE A 5 0.90 24.46 20.46
N GLU A 6 1.88 24.64 21.34
CA GLU A 6 3.29 24.38 21.05
C GLU A 6 3.61 22.91 20.77
N ALA A 7 2.78 21.99 21.27
CA ALA A 7 2.89 20.55 21.04
C ALA A 7 1.88 20.01 20.00
N ALA A 8 1.12 20.88 19.35
CA ALA A 8 0.12 20.47 18.36
C ALA A 8 0.80 20.02 17.06
N LEU A 9 0.49 18.80 16.61
CA LEU A 9 0.95 18.31 15.31
C LEU A 9 0.27 19.11 14.19
N PRO A 10 1.02 19.61 13.19
CA PRO A 10 0.42 20.22 12.00
C PRO A 10 -0.55 19.25 11.32
N GLY A 11 -1.79 19.67 11.10
CA GLY A 11 -2.85 18.83 10.52
C GLY A 11 -3.66 18.02 11.52
N GLY A 12 -3.44 18.17 12.83
CA GLY A 12 -4.24 17.52 13.87
C GLY A 12 -5.70 17.99 13.89
N LEU A 13 -6.61 17.07 14.28
CA LEU A 13 -8.04 17.33 14.42
C LEU A 13 -8.32 18.34 15.55
N LEU A 14 -9.00 19.44 15.21
CA LEU A 14 -9.46 20.45 16.16
C LEU A 14 -10.98 20.31 16.37
N LYS A 15 -11.40 19.94 17.58
CA LYS A 15 -12.82 19.93 17.98
C LYS A 15 -13.06 20.96 19.08
N ALA A 16 -14.06 21.83 18.88
CA ALA A 16 -14.50 22.79 19.89
C ALA A 16 -15.47 22.13 20.87
N VAL A 17 -15.28 22.36 22.16
CA VAL A 17 -16.13 21.82 23.25
C VAL A 17 -16.62 22.95 24.13
N ARG A 18 -17.84 22.83 24.66
CA ARG A 18 -18.50 23.87 25.46
C ARG A 18 -18.71 23.47 26.91
N THR A 19 -18.68 22.17 27.22
CA THR A 19 -18.82 21.64 28.58
C THR A 19 -17.70 20.66 28.93
N GLU A 20 -17.50 20.45 30.24
CA GLU A 20 -16.52 19.49 30.77
C GLU A 20 -16.85 18.04 30.38
N GLU A 21 -18.15 17.69 30.32
CA GLU A 21 -18.63 16.40 29.83
C GLU A 21 -18.37 16.21 28.33
N GLU A 22 -18.65 17.22 27.50
CA GLU A 22 -18.31 17.19 26.06
C GLU A 22 -16.80 17.05 25.87
N ARG A 23 -15.98 17.69 26.72
CA ARG A 23 -14.52 17.58 26.67
C ARG A 23 -14.04 16.17 26.92
N LEU A 24 -14.56 15.49 27.95
CA LEU A 24 -14.18 14.11 28.28
C LEU A 24 -14.60 13.12 27.19
N GLN A 25 -15.79 13.32 26.60
CA GLN A 25 -16.27 12.50 25.49
C GLN A 25 -15.40 12.70 24.23
N VAL A 26 -15.14 13.95 23.84
CA VAL A 26 -14.30 14.29 22.68
C VAL A 26 -12.86 13.81 22.88
N HIS A 27 -12.33 13.88 24.11
CA HIS A 27 -11.01 13.34 24.43
C HIS A 27 -10.95 11.82 24.26
N GLY A 28 -11.98 11.09 24.71
CA GLY A 28 -12.08 9.64 24.52
C GLY A 28 -12.22 9.24 23.04
N GLU A 29 -12.95 10.03 22.25
CA GLU A 29 -13.03 9.87 20.80
C GLU A 29 -11.66 10.10 20.14
N LEU A 30 -10.99 11.22 20.44
CA LEU A 30 -9.66 11.55 19.90
C LEU A 30 -8.61 10.50 20.29
N ALA A 31 -8.66 9.99 21.52
CA ALA A 31 -7.73 8.97 22.00
C ALA A 31 -7.94 7.61 21.32
N ARG A 32 -9.17 7.28 20.91
CA ARG A 32 -9.46 6.11 20.07
C ARG A 32 -8.98 6.34 18.64
N GLU A 33 -9.20 7.53 18.11
CA GLU A 33 -8.74 7.95 16.78
C GLU A 33 -7.20 8.05 16.70
N ALA A 34 -6.52 8.24 17.83
CA ALA A 34 -5.07 8.24 17.96
C ALA A 34 -4.46 6.82 18.05
N GLN A 35 -5.26 5.76 18.14
CA GLN A 35 -4.73 4.40 18.05
C GLN A 35 -4.35 4.10 16.59
N PRO A 36 -3.14 3.56 16.35
CA PRO A 36 -2.74 3.22 14.99
C PRO A 36 -3.64 2.10 14.46
N VAL A 37 -4.34 2.40 13.36
CA VAL A 37 -5.26 1.49 12.67
C VAL A 37 -4.56 0.24 12.12
N ALA A 38 -3.26 0.36 11.85
CA ALA A 38 -2.41 -0.72 11.37
C ALA A 38 -0.97 -0.50 11.84
N GLU A 39 -0.21 -1.59 11.94
CA GLU A 39 1.24 -1.52 12.01
C GLU A 39 1.78 -1.23 10.60
N LEU A 40 2.47 -0.10 10.44
CA LEU A 40 3.00 0.33 9.16
C LEU A 40 4.42 -0.18 8.93
N ALA A 41 4.69 -0.63 7.71
CA ALA A 41 5.97 -1.11 7.24
C ALA A 41 6.65 -0.07 6.32
N PRO A 42 8.00 -0.05 6.26
CA PRO A 42 8.74 0.80 5.33
C PRO A 42 8.45 0.52 3.84
N SER A 43 7.89 -0.65 3.53
CA SER A 43 7.51 -1.08 2.19
C SER A 43 6.29 -1.98 2.29
N GLY A 44 5.27 -1.71 1.47
CA GLY A 44 3.98 -2.39 1.53
C GLY A 44 2.93 -1.67 0.69
N VAL A 45 1.70 -2.19 0.71
CA VAL A 45 0.56 -1.62 -0.02
C VAL A 45 -0.04 -0.42 0.72
N ALA A 46 -0.74 0.45 0.00
CA ALA A 46 -1.61 1.45 0.62
C ALA A 46 -3.03 0.90 0.78
N ILE A 47 -3.69 1.18 1.90
CA ILE A 47 -5.08 0.80 2.13
C ILE A 47 -5.94 2.03 2.45
N TYR A 48 -7.10 2.13 1.81
CA TYR A 48 -8.04 3.23 1.96
C TYR A 48 -9.46 2.71 2.11
N ALA A 49 -10.23 3.30 3.03
CA ALA A 49 -11.63 2.96 3.27
C ALA A 49 -12.50 4.20 3.53
N ASP A 50 -13.83 4.04 3.47
CA ASP A 50 -14.80 5.13 3.66
C ASP A 50 -15.01 5.49 5.13
N ALA A 51 -14.78 4.52 6.02
CA ALA A 51 -14.89 4.67 7.45
C ALA A 51 -13.79 3.88 8.19
N LEU A 52 -13.54 4.27 9.44
CA LEU A 52 -12.53 3.64 10.30
C LEU A 52 -12.74 2.14 10.45
N GLY A 53 -13.98 1.69 10.67
CA GLY A 53 -14.28 0.25 10.82
C GLY A 53 -13.97 -0.58 9.58
N GLY A 54 -14.15 -0.01 8.38
CA GLY A 54 -13.74 -0.66 7.13
C GLY A 54 -12.23 -0.71 6.98
N LEU A 55 -11.53 0.35 7.43
CA LEU A 55 -10.07 0.41 7.41
C LEU A 55 -9.43 -0.58 8.39
N GLU A 56 -9.96 -0.69 9.61
CA GLU A 56 -9.52 -1.64 10.63
C GLU A 56 -9.69 -3.09 10.16
N ALA A 57 -10.85 -3.40 9.58
CA ALA A 57 -11.13 -4.73 9.04
C ALA A 57 -10.20 -5.05 7.85
N LEU A 58 -9.97 -4.10 6.94
CA LEU A 58 -9.02 -4.27 5.84
C LEU A 58 -7.59 -4.46 6.32
N ALA A 59 -7.17 -3.71 7.34
CA ALA A 59 -5.87 -3.85 7.97
C ALA A 59 -5.69 -5.23 8.61
N PHE A 60 -6.72 -5.72 9.31
CA PHE A 60 -6.73 -7.06 9.89
C PHE A 60 -6.55 -8.14 8.83
N GLU A 61 -7.34 -8.12 7.75
CA GLU A 61 -7.24 -9.14 6.70
C GLU A 61 -5.89 -9.06 5.95
N CYS A 62 -5.34 -7.86 5.73
CA CYS A 62 -3.99 -7.72 5.18
C CYS A 62 -2.95 -8.39 6.08
N ARG A 63 -3.06 -8.23 7.40
CA ARG A 63 -2.17 -8.88 8.37
C ARG A 63 -2.29 -10.41 8.31
N GLU A 64 -3.51 -10.95 8.29
CA GLU A 64 -3.74 -12.40 8.17
C GLU A 64 -3.16 -12.96 6.85
N ALA A 65 -3.31 -12.20 5.76
CA ALA A 65 -2.73 -12.52 4.45
C ALA A 65 -1.23 -12.24 4.34
N ARG A 66 -0.58 -11.70 5.40
CA ARG A 66 0.83 -11.28 5.45
C ARG A 66 1.20 -10.26 4.37
N ILE A 67 0.26 -9.38 4.05
CA ILE A 67 0.45 -8.24 3.15
C ILE A 67 0.90 -7.05 4.00
N PRO A 68 2.15 -6.58 3.86
CA PRO A 68 2.62 -5.43 4.62
C PRO A 68 1.89 -4.16 4.17
N ILE A 69 1.53 -3.32 5.14
CA ILE A 69 0.83 -2.05 4.90
C ILE A 69 1.85 -0.92 5.02
N HIS A 70 2.02 -0.13 3.97
CA HIS A 70 2.89 1.05 3.99
C HIS A 70 2.16 2.31 4.45
N GLU A 71 0.90 2.44 4.04
CA GLU A 71 0.08 3.62 4.28
C GLU A 71 -1.37 3.18 4.49
N ALA A 72 -2.07 3.81 5.44
CA ALA A 72 -3.48 3.56 5.71
C ALA A 72 -4.23 4.89 5.85
N GLY A 73 -5.43 5.01 5.28
CA GLY A 73 -6.19 6.25 5.33
C GLY A 73 -7.70 6.07 5.17
N VAL A 74 -8.46 7.08 5.61
CA VAL A 74 -9.90 7.17 5.37
C VAL A 74 -10.15 8.22 4.30
N GLY A 75 -10.99 7.91 3.31
CA GLY A 75 -11.40 8.83 2.25
C GLY A 75 -10.90 8.45 0.85
N PRO A 76 -11.11 9.34 -0.13
CA PRO A 76 -10.84 9.05 -1.54
C PRO A 76 -9.34 8.89 -1.83
N VAL A 77 -9.03 8.08 -2.84
CA VAL A 77 -7.65 7.95 -3.33
C VAL A 77 -7.38 9.04 -4.36
N GLY A 78 -6.46 9.95 -4.02
CA GLY A 78 -6.04 11.06 -4.89
C GLY A 78 -4.63 10.88 -5.45
N ARG A 79 -4.25 11.80 -6.35
CA ARG A 79 -2.93 11.82 -6.99
C ARG A 79 -1.75 11.82 -6.01
N PRO A 80 -1.77 12.56 -4.88
CA PRO A 80 -0.65 12.54 -3.93
C PRO A 80 -0.36 11.14 -3.39
N THR A 81 -1.41 10.32 -3.18
CA THR A 81 -1.28 8.93 -2.74
C THR A 81 -0.64 8.09 -3.83
N VAL A 82 -1.13 8.17 -5.07
CA VAL A 82 -0.54 7.43 -6.20
C VAL A 82 0.93 7.77 -6.39
N LEU A 83 1.30 9.05 -6.30
CA LEU A 83 2.69 9.50 -6.40
C LEU A 83 3.57 8.91 -5.29
N ARG A 84 3.12 8.91 -4.04
CA ARG A 84 3.89 8.30 -2.94
C ARG A 84 4.08 6.80 -3.18
N ILE A 85 3.02 6.09 -3.55
CA ILE A 85 3.09 4.64 -3.79
C ILE A 85 3.95 4.29 -5.02
N ALA A 86 3.99 5.14 -6.04
CA ALA A 86 4.90 4.96 -7.18
C ALA A 86 6.38 4.93 -6.77
N THR A 87 6.74 5.60 -5.66
CA THR A 87 8.13 5.63 -5.16
C THR A 87 8.53 4.43 -4.31
N VAL A 88 7.58 3.54 -3.99
CA VAL A 88 7.87 2.32 -3.23
C VAL A 88 8.88 1.45 -4.00
N LYS A 89 9.93 1.02 -3.32
CA LYS A 89 11.07 0.32 -3.95
C LYS A 89 10.70 -1.05 -4.51
N GLU A 90 9.90 -1.81 -3.77
CA GLU A 90 9.45 -3.15 -4.17
C GLU A 90 8.30 -3.02 -5.18
N PRO A 91 8.47 -3.42 -6.46
CA PRO A 91 7.41 -3.30 -7.46
C PRO A 91 6.13 -4.04 -7.08
N LEU A 92 6.24 -5.17 -6.39
CA LEU A 92 5.08 -5.93 -5.91
C LEU A 92 4.27 -5.20 -4.83
N HIS A 93 4.83 -4.16 -4.23
CA HIS A 93 4.15 -3.35 -3.21
C HIS A 93 3.57 -2.04 -3.77
N ARG A 94 3.75 -1.74 -5.06
CA ARG A 94 3.15 -0.56 -5.72
C ARG A 94 1.67 -0.78 -6.01
N ALA A 95 0.91 -1.00 -4.94
CA ALA A 95 -0.51 -1.32 -4.98
C ALA A 95 -1.30 -0.46 -3.97
N ILE A 96 -2.52 -0.11 -4.35
CA ILE A 96 -3.49 0.62 -3.51
C ILE A 96 -4.79 -0.19 -3.44
N PHE A 97 -5.28 -0.46 -2.23
CA PHE A 97 -6.61 -1.02 -1.98
C PHE A 97 -7.58 0.10 -1.63
N ALA A 98 -8.58 0.33 -2.47
CA ALA A 98 -9.65 1.31 -2.28
C ALA A 98 -10.96 0.57 -1.94
N PHE A 99 -11.22 0.39 -0.66
CA PHE A 99 -12.40 -0.29 -0.14
C PHE A 99 -13.56 0.69 0.06
N ASN A 100 -14.62 0.55 -0.73
CA ASN A 100 -15.80 1.43 -0.71
C ASN A 100 -15.49 2.94 -0.84
N VAL A 101 -14.37 3.31 -1.47
CA VAL A 101 -13.99 4.72 -1.69
C VAL A 101 -13.75 5.03 -3.16
N PRO A 102 -14.07 6.25 -3.61
CA PRO A 102 -13.79 6.65 -4.97
C PRO A 102 -12.29 6.90 -5.17
N VAL A 103 -11.81 6.56 -6.35
CA VAL A 103 -10.53 7.01 -6.88
C VAL A 103 -10.79 8.29 -7.68
N LEU A 104 -10.09 9.38 -7.36
CA LEU A 104 -10.32 10.65 -8.04
C LEU A 104 -9.95 10.55 -9.53
N PRO A 105 -10.65 11.26 -10.43
CA PRO A 105 -10.45 11.14 -11.89
C PRO A 105 -9.02 11.42 -12.36
N ASP A 106 -8.27 12.24 -11.62
CA ASP A 106 -6.89 12.65 -11.90
C ASP A 106 -5.86 11.95 -11.00
N ALA A 107 -6.30 10.95 -10.22
CA ALA A 107 -5.43 10.24 -9.28
C ALA A 107 -4.28 9.53 -10.00
N VAL A 108 -4.55 8.88 -11.13
CA VAL A 108 -3.53 8.29 -12.00
C VAL A 108 -3.24 9.28 -13.12
N GLY A 109 -2.02 9.82 -13.12
CA GLY A 109 -1.58 10.77 -14.12
C GLY A 109 -0.83 10.15 -15.29
N PRO A 110 -0.43 10.99 -16.26
CA PRO A 110 0.49 10.61 -17.31
C PRO A 110 1.87 10.26 -16.72
N GLY A 111 2.31 9.02 -16.97
CA GLY A 111 3.60 8.50 -16.50
C GLY A 111 3.49 7.59 -15.27
N GLU A 112 2.42 7.70 -14.48
CA GLU A 112 2.12 6.78 -13.38
C GLU A 112 1.34 5.53 -13.85
N GLU A 113 0.82 5.57 -15.08
CA GLU A 113 0.20 4.43 -15.77
C GLU A 113 1.12 3.21 -15.78
N GLY A 114 0.64 2.10 -15.21
CA GLY A 114 1.41 0.86 -15.10
C GLY A 114 2.47 0.83 -14.00
N GLN A 115 2.74 1.94 -13.31
CA GLN A 115 3.66 1.95 -12.16
C GLN A 115 2.99 1.54 -10.85
N VAL A 116 1.72 1.92 -10.68
CA VAL A 116 0.92 1.64 -9.48
C VAL A 116 -0.36 0.94 -9.90
N ARG A 117 -0.70 -0.16 -9.23
CA ARG A 117 -1.96 -0.86 -9.43
C ARG A 117 -2.98 -0.44 -8.38
N VAL A 118 -4.10 0.13 -8.81
CA VAL A 118 -5.22 0.48 -7.92
C VAL A 118 -6.29 -0.60 -8.03
N PHE A 119 -6.68 -1.17 -6.89
CA PHE A 119 -7.76 -2.14 -6.75
C PHE A 119 -8.93 -1.46 -6.06
N THR A 120 -10.13 -1.58 -6.61
CA THR A 120 -11.34 -0.92 -6.12
C THR A 120 -12.44 -1.94 -5.91
N SER A 121 -13.03 -1.99 -4.72
CA SER A 121 -14.15 -2.89 -4.45
C SER A 121 -14.95 -2.44 -3.24
N ASP A 122 -16.22 -2.79 -3.23
CA ASP A 122 -17.10 -2.76 -2.05
C ASP A 122 -17.03 -4.08 -1.24
N VAL A 123 -16.27 -5.07 -1.72
CA VAL A 123 -16.06 -6.37 -1.05
C VAL A 123 -14.57 -6.57 -0.81
N MET A 124 -14.19 -6.68 0.47
CA MET A 124 -12.79 -6.75 0.90
C MET A 124 -12.03 -7.93 0.30
N TYR A 125 -12.61 -9.13 0.30
CA TYR A 125 -11.95 -10.33 -0.23
C TYR A 125 -11.59 -10.21 -1.71
N ARG A 126 -12.40 -9.49 -2.50
CA ARG A 126 -12.09 -9.24 -3.92
C ARG A 126 -10.79 -8.46 -4.09
N LEU A 127 -10.53 -7.47 -3.22
CA LEU A 127 -9.28 -6.71 -3.26
C LEU A 127 -8.06 -7.61 -3.02
N LEU A 128 -8.17 -8.53 -2.05
CA LEU A 128 -7.08 -9.44 -1.69
C LEU A 128 -6.86 -10.52 -2.76
N GLU A 129 -7.94 -11.05 -3.33
CA GLU A 129 -7.91 -12.02 -4.43
C GLU A 129 -7.28 -11.40 -5.68
N GLU A 130 -7.78 -10.24 -6.13
CA GLU A 130 -7.24 -9.53 -7.29
C GLU A 130 -5.77 -9.15 -7.08
N TYR A 131 -5.39 -8.75 -5.86
CA TYR A 131 -3.99 -8.48 -5.52
C TYR A 131 -3.13 -9.74 -5.59
N SER A 132 -3.60 -10.87 -5.05
CA SER A 132 -2.88 -12.14 -5.09
C SER A 132 -2.61 -12.59 -6.52
N GLU A 133 -3.64 -12.54 -7.38
CA GLU A 133 -3.54 -12.86 -8.80
C GLU A 133 -2.57 -11.93 -9.53
N TRP A 134 -2.70 -10.62 -9.30
CA TRP A 134 -1.81 -9.63 -9.89
C TRP A 134 -0.36 -9.84 -9.44
N ARG A 135 -0.13 -10.09 -8.14
CA ARG A 135 1.21 -10.29 -7.58
C ARG A 135 1.87 -11.53 -8.19
N LEU A 136 1.14 -12.64 -8.32
CA LEU A 136 1.62 -13.86 -8.98
C LEU A 136 2.03 -13.60 -10.44
N ALA A 137 1.20 -12.86 -11.19
CA ALA A 137 1.51 -12.50 -12.57
C ALA A 137 2.74 -11.57 -12.67
N GLN A 138 2.86 -10.57 -11.78
CA GLN A 138 4.00 -9.67 -11.72
C GLN A 138 5.29 -10.39 -11.35
N GLU A 139 5.25 -11.29 -10.35
CA GLU A 139 6.41 -12.08 -9.94
C GLU A 139 6.90 -12.98 -11.09
N ALA A 140 5.98 -13.61 -11.83
CA ALA A 140 6.33 -14.39 -13.01
C ALA A 140 7.00 -13.52 -14.10
N ALA A 141 6.49 -12.32 -14.35
CA ALA A 141 7.07 -11.37 -15.32
C ALA A 141 8.47 -10.90 -14.90
N LEU A 142 8.65 -10.50 -13.64
CA LEU A 142 9.94 -10.12 -13.06
C LEU A 142 10.95 -11.26 -13.16
N ASN A 143 10.55 -12.49 -12.83
CA ASN A 143 11.42 -13.66 -12.91
C ASN A 143 11.79 -14.01 -14.36
N ALA A 144 10.86 -13.88 -15.31
CA ALA A 144 11.14 -14.09 -16.72
C ALA A 144 12.18 -13.08 -17.25
N GLN A 145 12.04 -11.79 -16.88
CA GLN A 145 12.99 -10.75 -17.28
C GLN A 145 14.40 -11.04 -16.73
N ARG A 146 14.50 -11.41 -15.45
CA ARG A 146 15.79 -11.75 -14.82
C ARG A 146 16.48 -12.93 -15.51
N ARG A 147 15.72 -13.92 -15.99
CA ARG A 147 16.28 -15.06 -16.74
C ARG A 147 16.86 -14.65 -18.10
N ILE A 148 16.22 -13.72 -18.79
CA ILE A 148 16.70 -13.21 -20.09
C ILE A 148 18.01 -12.44 -19.91
N ASP A 149 18.07 -11.54 -18.91
CA ASP A 149 19.27 -10.75 -18.63
C ASP A 149 20.48 -11.64 -18.26
N TRP A 150 20.25 -12.70 -17.48
CA TRP A 150 21.29 -13.69 -17.15
C TRP A 150 21.84 -14.41 -18.37
N VAL A 151 20.98 -14.79 -19.32
CA VAL A 151 21.40 -15.45 -20.56
C VAL A 151 22.23 -14.51 -21.44
N GLN A 152 21.88 -13.23 -21.50
CA GLN A 152 22.59 -12.22 -22.30
C GLN A 152 23.92 -11.78 -21.68
N SER A 153 24.04 -11.81 -20.34
CA SER A 153 25.25 -11.38 -19.62
C SER A 153 26.38 -12.43 -19.55
N GLY A 154 26.20 -13.64 -20.11
CA GLY A 154 27.26 -14.64 -20.28
C GLY A 154 27.79 -15.33 -19.00
N GLU A 155 27.32 -14.97 -17.81
CA GLU A 155 27.75 -15.59 -16.55
C GLU A 155 26.96 -16.88 -16.29
N VAL A 156 27.42 -18.01 -16.83
CA VAL A 156 26.86 -19.33 -16.49
C VAL A 156 27.49 -19.81 -15.20
N ARG A 157 26.82 -19.61 -14.06
CA ARG A 157 27.10 -20.37 -12.84
C ARG A 157 25.92 -21.27 -12.50
N GLY A 158 25.85 -22.41 -13.17
CA GLY A 158 24.97 -23.50 -12.77
C GLY A 158 25.36 -24.04 -11.38
N PRO A 159 24.43 -24.69 -10.65
CA PRO A 159 24.77 -25.45 -9.47
C PRO A 159 25.87 -26.47 -9.83
N ALA A 160 26.85 -26.63 -8.95
CA ALA A 160 27.99 -27.50 -9.17
C ALA A 160 27.55 -28.89 -9.67
N GLY A 161 27.97 -29.26 -10.90
CA GLY A 161 28.02 -30.66 -11.30
C GLY A 161 27.45 -31.09 -12.66
N ILE A 162 26.86 -30.22 -13.49
CA ILE A 162 26.31 -30.67 -14.78
C ILE A 162 27.01 -29.96 -15.96
N ARG A 163 27.87 -30.71 -16.67
CA ARG A 163 28.35 -30.36 -18.01
C ARG A 163 27.24 -30.61 -19.03
N ILE A 164 26.88 -29.60 -19.80
CA ILE A 164 26.08 -29.76 -21.01
C ILE A 164 27.05 -29.69 -22.20
N PRO A 165 27.26 -30.77 -22.97
CA PRO A 165 28.12 -30.72 -24.14
C PRO A 165 27.32 -30.20 -25.35
N GLY A 166 27.90 -29.24 -26.08
CA GLY A 166 27.43 -28.81 -27.40
C GLY A 166 26.97 -27.36 -27.49
N LEU A 167 27.92 -26.43 -27.51
CA LEU A 167 27.76 -25.16 -28.23
C LEU A 167 29.16 -24.71 -28.67
N GLU A 168 29.63 -25.25 -29.80
CA GLU A 168 30.74 -24.63 -30.51
C GLU A 168 30.21 -23.36 -31.17
N ALA A 169 30.91 -22.26 -30.90
CA ALA A 169 30.65 -20.95 -31.46
C ALA A 169 30.81 -20.99 -32.99
N GLY A 170 29.79 -20.50 -33.70
CA GLY A 170 29.86 -20.07 -35.09
C GLY A 170 29.68 -18.57 -35.16
#